data_AF-A0A183HS93-F1
#
_entry.id   AF-A0A183HS93-F1
#
_cell.length_a   1.000
_cell.length_b   1.000
_cell.length_c   1.000
_cell.angle_alpha   90.00
_cell.angle_beta   90.00
_cell.angle_gamma   90.00
#
_symmetry.space_group_name_H-M   'P 1'
#
loop_
_entity.id
_entity.type
_entity.pdbx_description
1 polymer ?
#
loop_
_entity_poly.entity_id
_entity_poly.type
_entity_poly.pdbx_seq_one_letter_code
_entity_poly.pdbx_strand_id
1 'polypeptide(L)'
;MFSLIEAGVATKSLVKIIRQRFPHHSVPSIRYVSYVRNLILICQNIPQCRADIFCIIIDGLAQLDAVLTKVENSNRREDNCNGGLNLFLLDEEYEMKVTEVQDNSDKVKKLDTCICIMFDYITRVCSERNPVDIGMYNTSS
;
A
#
# COMPACT_ATOMS: atom_id res chain seq x y z
N MET A 1 17.56 24.05 21.23
CA MET A 1 16.17 23.90 21.75
C MET A 1 15.15 24.43 20.74
N PHE A 2 15.31 25.66 20.22
CA PHE A 2 14.45 26.20 19.15
C PHE A 2 14.42 25.35 17.85
N SER A 3 15.57 24.84 17.41
CA SER A 3 15.67 23.97 16.22
C SER A 3 14.92 22.64 16.32
N LEU A 4 14.75 22.09 17.53
CA LEU A 4 13.97 20.85 17.77
C LEU A 4 12.46 21.12 17.73
N ILE A 5 12.02 22.32 18.13
CA ILE A 5 10.61 22.72 18.10
C ILE A 5 10.16 22.96 16.66
N GLU A 6 10.99 23.64 15.84
CA GLU A 6 10.71 23.86 14.41
C GLU A 6 10.62 22.53 13.64
N ALA A 7 11.55 21.61 13.88
CA ALA A 7 11.53 20.27 13.28
C ALA A 7 10.24 19.50 13.65
N GLY A 8 9.76 19.62 14.89
CA GLY A 8 8.51 18.98 15.33
C GLY A 8 7.26 19.55 14.63
N VAL A 9 7.18 20.87 14.44
CA VAL A 9 6.05 21.54 13.77
C VAL A 9 6.04 21.25 12.26
N ALA A 10 7.23 21.26 11.63
CA ALA A 10 7.40 20.94 10.22
C ALA A 10 6.96 19.49 9.92
N THR A 11 7.39 18.53 10.75
CA THR A 11 7.02 17.11 10.61
C THR A 11 5.50 16.90 10.72
N LYS A 12 4.84 17.54 11.69
CA LYS A 12 3.37 17.48 11.81
C LYS A 12 2.66 18.06 10.58
N SER A 13 3.17 19.17 10.05
CA SER A 13 2.63 19.80 8.85
C SER A 13 2.80 18.91 7.62
N LEU A 14 3.96 18.27 7.47
CA LEU A 14 4.24 17.32 6.41
C LEU A 14 3.26 16.13 6.45
N VAL A 15 3.09 15.50 7.62
CA VAL A 15 2.15 14.38 7.80
C VAL A 15 0.72 14.78 7.43
N LYS A 16 0.29 15.98 7.84
CA LYS A 16 -1.04 16.52 7.48
C LYS A 16 -1.20 16.65 5.96
N ILE A 17 -0.20 17.20 5.28
CA ILE A 17 -0.22 17.35 3.81
C ILE A 17 -0.24 15.99 3.12
N ILE A 18 0.59 15.04 3.58
CA ILE A 18 0.61 13.67 3.06
C ILE A 18 -0.78 13.03 3.15
N ARG A 19 -1.43 13.12 4.31
CA ARG A 19 -2.77 12.57 4.51
C ARG A 19 -3.80 13.20 3.57
N GLN A 20 -3.77 14.52 3.42
CA GLN A 20 -4.71 15.25 2.55
C GLN A 20 -4.50 14.98 1.06
N ARG A 21 -3.27 14.64 0.67
CA ARG A 21 -2.87 14.42 -0.74
C ARG A 21 -2.67 12.96 -1.08
N PHE A 22 -3.07 12.06 -0.17
CA PHE A 22 -2.97 10.63 -0.42
C PHE A 22 -3.86 10.26 -1.63
N PRO A 23 -3.33 9.51 -2.61
CA PRO A 23 -4.03 9.24 -3.85
C PRO A 23 -5.30 8.40 -3.61
N HIS A 24 -6.38 8.74 -4.32
CA HIS A 24 -7.57 7.90 -4.37
C HIS A 24 -7.28 6.57 -5.09
N HIS A 25 -7.95 5.48 -4.69
CA HIS A 25 -7.70 4.14 -5.24
C HIS A 25 -7.92 4.02 -6.75
N SER A 26 -8.76 4.89 -7.34
CA SER A 26 -9.02 4.94 -8.79
C SER A 26 -7.90 5.56 -9.62
N VAL A 27 -6.88 6.18 -9.02
CA VAL A 27 -5.77 6.72 -9.81
C VAL A 27 -4.93 5.59 -10.43
N PRO A 28 -4.25 5.84 -11.57
CA PRO A 28 -3.40 4.84 -12.20
C PRO A 28 -2.38 4.22 -11.23
N SER A 29 -2.14 2.90 -11.35
CA SER A 29 -1.26 2.14 -10.47
C SER A 29 0.13 2.74 -10.34
N ILE A 30 0.70 3.23 -11.44
CA ILE A 30 2.00 3.90 -11.43
C ILE A 30 2.05 5.09 -10.46
N ARG A 31 0.99 5.91 -10.41
CA ARG A 31 0.92 7.08 -9.53
C ARG A 31 0.77 6.66 -8.08
N TYR A 32 -0.13 5.72 -7.80
CA TYR A 32 -0.39 5.24 -6.45
C TYR A 32 0.85 4.57 -5.84
N VAL A 33 1.46 3.62 -6.58
CA VAL A 33 2.66 2.90 -6.14
C VAL A 33 3.84 3.84 -5.96
N SER A 34 4.05 4.78 -6.89
CA SER A 34 5.14 5.76 -6.76
C SER A 34 4.96 6.67 -5.55
N TYR A 35 3.72 7.05 -5.24
CA TYR A 35 3.42 7.81 -4.02
C TYR A 35 3.83 7.03 -2.77
N VAL A 36 3.42 5.76 -2.66
CA VAL A 36 3.79 4.90 -1.52
C VAL A 36 5.31 4.72 -1.43
N ARG A 37 6.02 4.49 -2.55
CA ARG A 37 7.49 4.43 -2.55
C ARG A 37 8.13 5.71 -2.00
N ASN A 38 7.63 6.87 -2.43
CA ASN A 38 8.13 8.16 -1.95
C ASN A 38 7.86 8.36 -0.45
N LEU A 39 6.73 7.88 0.07
CA LEU A 39 6.47 7.89 1.51
C LEU A 39 7.46 7.02 2.29
N ILE A 40 7.81 5.84 1.76
CA ILE A 40 8.84 4.99 2.36
C ILE A 40 10.21 5.68 2.35
N LEU A 41 10.57 6.37 1.27
CA LEU A 41 11.78 7.20 1.21
C LEU A 41 11.77 8.30 2.29
N ILE A 42 10.64 8.94 2.55
CA ILE A 42 10.50 9.89 3.66
C ILE A 42 10.75 9.17 5.00
N CYS A 43 10.16 8.00 5.23
CA CYS A 43 10.37 7.20 6.45
C CYS A 43 11.82 6.75 6.67
N GLN A 44 12.61 6.59 5.60
CA GLN A 44 14.05 6.30 5.68
C GLN A 44 14.84 7.51 6.18
N ASN A 45 14.49 8.71 5.72
CA ASN A 45 15.23 9.94 6.01
C ASN A 45 14.74 10.68 7.27
N ILE A 46 13.46 10.54 7.61
CA ILE A 46 12.80 11.23 8.73
C ILE A 46 12.06 10.19 9.60
N PRO A 47 12.75 9.49 10.51
CA PRO A 47 12.16 8.41 11.31
C PRO A 47 11.02 8.87 12.22
N GLN A 48 10.97 10.16 12.56
CA GLN A 48 10.04 10.76 13.52
C GLN A 48 8.57 10.69 13.07
N CYS A 49 8.30 10.69 11.76
CA CYS A 49 6.94 10.58 11.19
C CYS A 49 6.62 9.17 10.67
N ARG A 50 7.48 8.18 10.89
CA ARG A 50 7.33 6.84 10.32
C ARG A 50 6.00 6.20 10.71
N ALA A 51 5.65 6.24 12.00
CA ALA A 51 4.41 5.67 12.50
C ALA A 51 3.18 6.29 11.84
N ASP A 52 3.13 7.63 11.77
CA ASP A 52 2.02 8.35 11.17
C ASP A 52 1.87 8.08 9.67
N ILE A 53 3.01 8.03 8.95
CA ILE A 53 3.03 7.71 7.52
C ILE A 53 2.57 6.26 7.29
N PHE A 54 3.00 5.33 8.13
CA PHE A 54 2.55 3.93 8.06
C PHE A 54 1.04 3.80 8.26
N CYS A 55 0.48 4.51 9.24
CA CYS A 55 -0.97 4.57 9.43
C CYS A 55 -1.67 5.08 8.16
N ILE A 56 -1.17 6.15 7.55
CA ILE A 56 -1.76 6.70 6.32
C ILE A 56 -1.71 5.68 5.17
N ILE A 57 -0.59 4.98 4.99
CA ILE A 57 -0.47 3.95 3.95
C ILE A 57 -1.45 2.81 4.22
N ILE A 58 -1.48 2.28 5.45
CA ILE A 58 -2.36 1.17 5.84
C ILE A 58 -3.84 1.55 5.65
N ASP A 59 -4.25 2.75 6.08
CA ASP A 59 -5.61 3.25 5.88
C ASP A 59 -5.99 3.29 4.38
N GLY A 60 -5.05 3.69 3.52
CA GLY A 60 -5.23 3.69 2.08
C GLY A 60 -5.32 2.28 1.48
N LEU A 61 -4.47 1.35 1.93
CA LEU A 61 -4.49 -0.04 1.48
C LEU A 61 -5.76 -0.76 1.94
N ALA A 62 -6.24 -0.50 3.16
CA ALA A 62 -7.48 -1.05 3.68
C ALA A 62 -8.70 -0.59 2.86
N GLN A 63 -8.71 0.67 2.40
CA GLN A 63 -9.75 1.16 1.48
C GLN A 63 -9.71 0.47 0.12
N LEU A 64 -8.51 0.25 -0.44
CA LEU A 64 -8.32 -0.47 -1.69
C LEU A 64 -8.78 -1.93 -1.58
N ASP A 65 -8.41 -2.60 -0.48
CA ASP A 65 -8.83 -3.97 -0.16
C ASP A 65 -10.36 -4.08 -0.01
N ALA A 66 -10.98 -3.15 0.73
CA ALA A 66 -12.43 -3.12 0.89
C ALA A 66 -13.19 -2.95 -0.44
N VAL A 67 -12.62 -2.21 -1.41
CA VAL A 67 -13.19 -2.10 -2.76
C VAL A 67 -13.12 -3.46 -3.47
N LEU A 68 -11.97 -4.13 -3.41
CA LEU A 68 -11.80 -5.46 -4.01
C LEU A 68 -12.74 -6.50 -3.40
N THR A 69 -12.85 -6.54 -2.06
CA THR A 69 -13.76 -7.47 -1.37
C THR A 69 -15.22 -7.26 -1.75
N LYS A 70 -15.66 -6.00 -1.94
CA LYS A 70 -17.03 -5.71 -2.39
C LYS A 70 -17.31 -6.26 -3.78
N VAL A 71 -16.35 -6.11 -4.71
CA VAL A 71 -16.49 -6.61 -6.07
C VAL A 71 -16.50 -8.14 -6.09
N GLU A 72 -15.60 -8.79 -5.35
CA GLU A 72 -15.57 -10.25 -5.26
C GLU A 72 -16.89 -10.83 -4.72
N ASN A 73 -17.47 -10.19 -3.69
CA ASN A 73 -18.76 -10.60 -3.14
C ASN A 73 -19.93 -10.36 -4.10
N SER A 74 -19.85 -9.34 -4.98
CA SER A 74 -20.85 -9.09 -6.01
C SER A 74 -20.82 -10.19 -7.08
N ASN A 75 -19.62 -10.49 -7.60
CA ASN A 75 -19.42 -11.48 -8.64
C ASN A 75 -19.87 -12.88 -8.20
N ARG A 76 -19.57 -13.27 -6.95
CA ARG A 76 -20.04 -14.55 -6.39
C ARG A 76 -21.57 -14.67 -6.32
N ARG A 77 -22.30 -13.55 -6.16
CA ARG A 77 -23.77 -13.55 -6.16
C ARG A 77 -24.33 -13.67 -7.57
N GLU A 78 -23.69 -13.06 -8.56
CA GLU A 78 -24.09 -13.16 -9.96
C GLU A 78 -23.83 -14.57 -10.51
N ASP A 79 -22.65 -15.14 -10.29
CA ASP A 79 -22.29 -16.48 -10.79
C ASP A 79 -23.19 -17.59 -10.22
N ASN A 80 -23.69 -17.43 -8.99
CA ASN A 80 -24.61 -18.40 -8.37
C ASN A 80 -25.99 -18.45 -9.06
N CYS A 81 -26.35 -17.43 -9.85
CA CYS A 81 -27.59 -17.36 -10.61
C CYS A 81 -27.40 -17.64 -12.12
N ASN A 82 -26.16 -17.68 -12.63
CA ASN A 82 -25.89 -17.50 -14.06
C ASN A 82 -25.18 -18.68 -14.75
N GLY A 83 -25.17 -19.88 -14.15
CA GLY A 83 -24.43 -21.06 -14.64
C GLY A 83 -24.67 -21.54 -16.09
N GLY A 84 -25.55 -20.90 -16.86
CA GLY A 84 -25.71 -21.09 -18.31
C GLY A 84 -26.02 -19.82 -19.13
N LEU A 85 -25.98 -18.62 -18.52
CA LEU A 85 -26.47 -17.38 -19.15
C LEU A 85 -25.37 -16.51 -19.78
N ASN A 86 -24.09 -16.79 -19.54
CA ASN A 86 -22.99 -16.05 -20.16
C ASN A 86 -22.92 -16.22 -21.71
N LEU A 87 -23.64 -17.20 -22.28
CA LEU A 87 -23.73 -17.40 -23.74
C LEU A 87 -24.66 -16.37 -24.42
N PHE A 88 -25.44 -15.58 -23.66
CA PHE A 88 -26.43 -14.63 -24.19
C PHE A 88 -26.11 -13.16 -23.90
N LEU A 89 -24.89 -12.84 -23.44
CA LEU A 89 -24.51 -11.45 -23.21
C LEU A 89 -24.43 -10.71 -24.55
N LEU A 90 -25.00 -9.50 -24.58
CA LEU A 90 -24.79 -8.58 -25.69
C LEU A 90 -23.31 -8.14 -25.71
N ASP A 91 -22.77 -7.87 -26.90
CA ASP A 91 -21.35 -7.50 -27.08
C ASP A 91 -20.90 -6.37 -26.13
N GLU A 92 -21.76 -5.36 -25.90
CA GLU A 92 -21.49 -4.25 -24.97
C GLU A 92 -21.38 -4.72 -23.50
N GLU A 93 -22.20 -5.66 -23.07
CA GLU A 93 -22.18 -6.19 -21.71
C GLU A 93 -20.94 -7.07 -21.47
N TYR A 94 -20.52 -7.81 -22.50
CA TYR A 94 -19.29 -8.59 -22.47
C TYR A 94 -18.05 -7.70 -22.32
N GLU A 95 -17.91 -6.65 -23.15
CA GLU A 95 -16.79 -5.71 -23.07
C GLU A 95 -16.72 -4.99 -21.72
N MET A 96 -17.87 -4.66 -21.13
CA MET A 96 -17.94 -4.06 -19.80
C MET A 96 -17.39 -5.01 -18.71
N LYS A 97 -17.78 -6.28 -18.75
CA LYS A 97 -17.26 -7.31 -17.82
C LYS A 97 -15.76 -7.53 -17.99
N VAL A 98 -15.26 -7.59 -19.23
CA VAL A 98 -13.81 -7.72 -19.50
C VAL A 98 -13.03 -6.56 -18.90
N THR A 99 -13.53 -5.33 -19.08
CA THR A 99 -12.91 -4.12 -18.54
C THR A 99 -12.89 -4.13 -17.01
N GLU A 100 -13.98 -4.56 -16.37
CA GLU A 100 -14.06 -4.67 -14.91
C GLU A 100 -13.08 -5.71 -14.35
N VAL A 101 -12.98 -6.89 -14.97
CA VAL A 101 -12.02 -7.92 -14.58
C VAL A 101 -10.58 -7.39 -14.67
N GLN A 102 -10.27 -6.65 -15.73
CA GLN A 102 -8.95 -6.04 -15.92
C GLN A 102 -8.66 -4.97 -14.85
N ASP A 103 -9.60 -4.08 -14.55
CA ASP A 103 -9.45 -3.05 -13.51
C ASP A 103 -9.26 -3.67 -12.12
N ASN A 104 -9.96 -4.77 -11.82
CA ASN A 104 -9.77 -5.51 -10.57
C ASN A 104 -8.38 -6.15 -10.49
N SER A 105 -7.93 -6.79 -11.57
CA SER A 105 -6.56 -7.33 -11.66
C SER A 105 -5.51 -6.26 -11.40
N ASP A 106 -5.70 -5.06 -11.94
CA ASP A 106 -4.77 -3.94 -11.74
C ASP A 106 -4.82 -3.39 -10.30
N LYS A 107 -5.98 -3.37 -9.65
CA LYS A 107 -6.13 -3.03 -8.23
C LYS A 107 -5.47 -4.06 -7.31
N VAL A 108 -5.59 -5.35 -7.60
CA VAL A 108 -4.90 -6.42 -6.84
C VAL A 108 -3.39 -6.25 -6.94
N LYS A 109 -2.86 -6.12 -8.16
CA LYS A 109 -1.42 -5.88 -8.37
C LYS A 109 -0.93 -4.61 -7.67
N LYS A 110 -1.75 -3.55 -7.67
CA LYS A 110 -1.47 -2.29 -6.97
C LYS A 110 -1.35 -2.50 -5.46
N LEU A 111 -2.28 -3.24 -4.86
CA LEU A 111 -2.28 -3.60 -3.45
C LEU A 111 -1.03 -4.42 -3.09
N ASP A 112 -0.79 -5.52 -3.82
CA ASP A 112 0.36 -6.41 -3.61
C ASP A 112 1.68 -5.65 -3.70
N THR A 113 1.83 -4.81 -4.72
CA THR A 113 3.05 -4.03 -4.91
C THR A 113 3.31 -3.10 -3.72
N CYS A 114 2.27 -2.43 -3.21
CA CYS A 114 2.42 -1.53 -2.06
C CYS A 114 2.76 -2.28 -0.77
N ILE A 115 2.15 -3.45 -0.55
CA ILE A 115 2.45 -4.33 0.58
C ILE A 115 3.89 -4.83 0.50
N CYS A 116 4.34 -5.29 -0.67
CA CYS A 116 5.73 -5.71 -0.89
C CYS A 116 6.74 -4.58 -0.60
N ILE A 117 6.45 -3.35 -1.03
CA ILE A 117 7.28 -2.18 -0.72
C ILE A 117 7.38 -1.95 0.79
N MET A 118 6.26 -2.05 1.51
CA MET A 118 6.26 -1.92 2.97
C MET A 118 7.08 -3.02 3.64
N PHE A 119 6.92 -4.28 3.24
CA PHE A 119 7.65 -5.39 3.81
C PHE A 119 9.15 -5.35 3.50
N ASP A 120 9.56 -4.95 2.29
CA ASP A 120 10.97 -4.72 1.96
C ASP A 120 11.59 -3.69 2.91
N TYR A 121 10.90 -2.57 3.14
CA TYR A 121 11.34 -1.57 4.09
C TYR A 121 11.44 -2.09 5.53
N ILE A 122 10.41 -2.78 6.03
CA ILE A 122 10.40 -3.37 7.38
C ILE A 122 11.58 -4.33 7.53
N THR A 123 11.78 -5.21 6.55
CA THR A 123 12.85 -6.22 6.56
C THR A 123 14.23 -5.57 6.65
N ARG A 124 14.47 -4.50 5.90
CA ARG A 124 15.74 -3.75 5.94
C ARG A 124 15.96 -3.12 7.32
N VAL A 125 14.97 -2.41 7.85
CA VAL A 125 15.06 -1.75 9.16
C VAL A 125 15.28 -2.77 10.29
N CYS A 126 14.63 -3.92 10.24
CA CYS A 126 14.81 -4.99 11.22
C CYS A 126 16.18 -5.65 11.12
N SER A 127 16.69 -5.87 9.90
CA SER A 127 18.01 -6.45 9.66
C SER A 127 19.14 -5.53 10.15
N GLU A 128 19.03 -4.22 9.92
CA GLU A 128 20.01 -3.23 10.40
C GLU A 128 20.07 -3.11 11.92
N ARG A 129 18.97 -3.45 12.63
CA ARG A 129 18.93 -3.47 14.10
C ARG A 129 19.48 -4.75 14.73
N ASN A 130 19.69 -5.81 13.94
CA ASN A 130 20.30 -7.06 14.37
C ASN A 130 21.70 -7.19 13.74
N PRO A 131 22.71 -6.43 14.17
CA PRO A 131 24.06 -6.94 14.04
C PRO A 131 24.13 -8.16 14.95
N VAL A 132 24.19 -9.33 14.33
CA VAL A 132 24.47 -10.60 14.98
C VAL A 132 25.75 -10.40 15.81
N ASP A 133 25.61 -10.28 17.14
CA ASP A 133 26.69 -10.18 18.12
C ASP A 133 27.33 -11.57 18.32
N ILE A 134 27.79 -12.17 17.22
CA ILE A 134 28.54 -13.41 17.21
C ILE A 134 29.97 -13.03 16.81
N GLY A 135 30.80 -12.73 17.81
CA GLY A 135 32.23 -12.64 17.56
C GLY A 135 33.10 -11.84 18.52
N MET A 136 32.80 -11.75 19.82
CA MET A 136 33.75 -11.16 20.79
C MET A 136 33.78 -11.89 22.16
N TYR A 137 33.69 -13.22 22.15
CA TYR A 137 34.20 -14.04 23.25
C TYR A 137 35.13 -15.11 22.68
N ASN A 138 36.40 -14.75 22.48
CA ASN A 138 37.53 -15.66 22.65
C ASN A 138 38.73 -14.78 23.03
N THR A 139 38.72 -14.41 24.30
CA THR A 139 39.91 -13.97 25.02
C THR A 139 40.92 -15.11 25.08
N SER A 140 42.12 -14.78 24.63
CA SER A 140 43.41 -15.25 25.11
C SER A 140 43.40 -16.20 26.31
N SER A 141 43.89 -17.42 26.12
CA SER A 141 44.86 -18.11 26.99
C SER A 141 45.50 -19.26 26.22
#